data_AF-A0A1G2LGU6-F1
#
_entry.id   AF-A0A1G2LGU6-F1
#
_cell.length_a   1.000
_cell.length_b   1.000
_cell.length_c   1.000
_cell.angle_alpha   90.00
_cell.angle_beta   90.00
_cell.angle_gamma   90.00
#
_symmetry.space_group_name_H-M   'P 1'
#
loop_
_entity.id
_entity.type
_entity.pdbx_description
1 polymer ?
#
loop_
_entity_poly.entity_id
_entity_poly.type
_entity_poly.pdbx_seq_one_letter_code
_entity_poly.pdbx_strand_id
1 'polypeptide(L)'
;MLSQKIQEDTKGAMRAKDALRLSTLRLLQASMKNRALEKRAKLVSAGNAPMDAELTDEEIVAVMRSEVKKRKDAIFEYEKGGRHESAAKEKLEMEILQSYLPAEVDDAVIETAVAKAIASIGKDQKQFGKIVGMAMKELAGYASGERVSKAVKLALEG
;
A
#
# COMPACT_ATOMS: atom_id res chain seq x y z
N MET A 1 -4.66 15.63 6.44
CA MET A 1 -3.73 14.70 5.77
C MET A 1 -3.66 13.41 6.56
N LEU A 2 -3.59 12.27 5.90
CA LEU A 2 -3.51 10.96 6.55
C LEU A 2 -2.25 10.82 7.42
N SER A 3 -1.14 11.43 7.01
CA SER A 3 0.10 11.52 7.79
C SER A 3 -0.10 12.14 9.17
N GLN A 4 -0.85 13.24 9.26
CA GLN A 4 -1.14 13.94 10.51
C GLN A 4 -2.01 13.08 11.43
N LYS A 5 -3.05 12.44 10.88
CA LYS A 5 -3.92 11.52 11.64
C LYS A 5 -3.12 10.39 12.27
N ILE A 6 -2.21 9.75 11.51
CA ILE A 6 -1.34 8.68 12.03
C ILE A 6 -0.43 9.21 13.16
N GLN A 7 0.10 10.43 13.03
CA GLN A 7 0.92 11.04 14.10
C GLN A 7 0.11 11.34 15.37
N GLU A 8 -1.11 11.85 15.22
CA GLU A 8 -2.02 12.12 16.33
C GLU A 8 -2.43 10.83 17.05
N ASP A 9 -2.81 9.81 16.30
CA ASP A 9 -3.19 8.50 16.85
C ASP A 9 -2.01 7.80 17.52
N THR A 10 -0.79 8.00 17.03
CA THR A 10 0.44 7.52 17.70
C THR A 10 0.59 8.16 19.09
N LYS A 11 0.35 9.48 19.20
CA LYS A 11 0.36 10.19 20.48
C LYS A 11 -0.80 9.72 21.38
N GLY A 12 -1.98 9.48 20.80
CA GLY A 12 -3.13 8.91 21.49
C GLY A 12 -2.84 7.55 22.10
N ALA A 13 -2.30 6.62 21.31
CA ALA A 13 -1.90 5.28 21.75
C ALA A 13 -0.87 5.33 22.89
N MET A 14 0.08 6.27 22.81
CA MET A 14 1.07 6.48 23.87
C MET A 14 0.41 6.92 25.19
N ARG A 15 -0.53 7.87 25.15
CA ARG A 15 -1.26 8.34 26.35
C ARG A 15 -2.16 7.25 26.93
N ALA A 16 -2.81 6.47 26.06
CA ALA A 16 -3.68 5.37 26.44
C ALA A 16 -2.92 4.11 26.91
N LYS A 17 -1.58 4.10 26.79
CA LYS A 17 -0.73 2.92 27.03
C LYS A 17 -1.13 1.70 26.17
N ASP A 18 -1.71 1.94 24.99
CA ASP A 18 -2.01 0.91 24.00
C ASP A 18 -0.72 0.51 23.28
N ALA A 19 0.00 -0.44 23.88
CA ALA A 19 1.32 -0.85 23.43
C ALA A 19 1.31 -1.42 22.01
N LEU A 20 0.27 -2.18 21.66
CA LEU A 20 0.14 -2.81 20.34
C LEU A 20 -0.03 -1.74 19.27
N ARG A 21 -1.06 -0.88 19.39
CA ARG A 21 -1.30 0.20 18.43
C ARG A 21 -0.12 1.16 18.34
N LEU A 22 0.51 1.48 19.48
CA LEU A 22 1.70 2.33 19.49
C LEU A 22 2.85 1.72 18.68
N SER A 23 3.14 0.44 18.87
CA SER A 23 4.20 -0.25 18.11
C SER A 23 3.87 -0.34 16.62
N THR A 24 2.64 -0.69 16.26
CA THR A 24 2.19 -0.81 14.87
C THR A 24 2.26 0.54 14.13
N LEU A 25 1.78 1.62 14.75
CA LEU A 25 1.80 2.95 14.13
C LEU A 25 3.22 3.51 14.02
N ARG A 26 4.12 3.23 14.97
CA ARG A 26 5.54 3.63 14.87
C ARG A 26 6.26 2.92 13.73
N LEU A 27 6.00 1.62 13.57
CA LEU A 27 6.54 0.85 12.44
C LEU A 27 6.00 1.38 11.10
N LEU A 28 4.70 1.69 11.03
CA LEU A 28 4.12 2.32 9.84
C LEU A 28 4.79 3.66 9.53
N GLN A 29 5.00 4.52 10.53
CA GLN A 29 5.72 5.79 10.34
C GLN A 29 7.14 5.60 9.82
N ALA A 30 7.84 4.56 10.27
CA ALA A 30 9.16 4.21 9.73
C ALA A 30 9.07 3.79 8.26
N SER A 31 8.11 2.93 7.89
CA SER A 31 7.87 2.55 6.49
C SER A 31 7.51 3.76 5.61
N MET A 32 6.71 4.70 6.10
CA MET A 32 6.40 5.95 5.40
C MET A 32 7.65 6.80 5.17
N LYS A 33 8.51 6.96 6.19
CA LYS A 33 9.77 7.70 6.05
C LYS A 33 10.71 7.03 5.04
N ASN A 34 10.84 5.71 5.10
CA ASN A 34 11.66 4.96 4.13
C ASN A 34 11.15 5.19 2.70
N ARG A 35 9.83 5.15 2.51
CA ARG A 35 9.24 5.40 1.19
C ARG A 35 9.44 6.84 0.71
N ALA A 36 9.36 7.83 1.59
CA ALA A 36 9.68 9.21 1.26
C ALA A 36 11.15 9.39 0.83
N LEU A 37 12.08 8.69 1.50
CA LEU A 37 13.49 8.68 1.12
C LEU A 37 13.71 8.02 -0.25
N GLU A 38 13.05 6.90 -0.54
CA GLU A 38 13.09 6.27 -1.87
C GLU A 38 12.56 7.21 -2.97
N LYS A 39 11.43 7.88 -2.72
CA LYS A 39 10.85 8.88 -3.62
C LYS A 39 11.84 10.01 -3.87
N ARG A 40 12.43 10.55 -2.81
CA ARG A 40 13.47 11.60 -2.90
C ARG A 40 14.67 11.14 -3.71
N ALA A 41 15.21 9.95 -3.47
CA ALA A 41 16.35 9.42 -4.21
C ALA A 41 16.07 9.38 -5.73
N LYS A 42 14.86 8.96 -6.12
CA LYS A 42 14.42 8.97 -7.52
C LYS A 42 14.32 10.40 -8.09
N LEU A 43 13.74 11.32 -7.34
CA LEU A 43 13.62 12.73 -7.74
C LEU A 43 14.98 13.42 -7.86
N VAL A 44 15.93 13.11 -6.97
CA VAL A 44 17.32 13.61 -7.04
C VAL A 44 17.97 13.10 -8.32
N SER A 45 17.82 11.81 -8.65
CA SER A 45 18.35 11.26 -9.90
C SER A 45 17.72 11.86 -11.17
N ALA A 46 16.51 12.41 -11.05
CA ALA A 46 15.80 13.09 -12.12
C ALA A 46 16.04 14.62 -12.16
N GLY A 47 16.92 15.16 -11.30
CA GLY A 47 17.26 16.58 -11.24
C GLY A 47 16.17 17.48 -10.64
N ASN A 48 15.16 16.92 -9.97
CA ASN A 48 14.00 17.67 -9.48
C ASN A 48 13.55 17.21 -8.09
N ALA A 49 14.40 17.41 -7.08
CA ALA A 49 14.12 17.01 -5.70
C ALA A 49 13.80 18.22 -4.81
N PRO A 50 12.54 18.41 -4.41
CA PRO A 50 12.25 19.27 -3.27
C PRO A 50 12.90 18.69 -2.01
N MET A 51 13.33 19.59 -1.12
CA MET A 51 13.98 19.24 0.15
C MET A 51 13.08 18.35 1.02
N ASP A 52 11.76 18.55 0.88
CA ASP A 52 10.70 17.96 1.68
C ASP A 52 9.78 17.11 0.78
N ALA A 53 10.32 16.04 0.19
CA ALA A 53 9.53 15.11 -0.62
C ALA A 53 8.59 14.26 0.26
N GLU A 54 7.53 14.90 0.76
CA GLU A 54 6.49 14.24 1.54
C GLU A 54 5.69 13.26 0.67
N LEU A 55 5.11 12.26 1.34
CA LEU A 55 4.17 11.34 0.70
C LEU A 55 2.80 12.00 0.60
N THR A 56 2.15 11.83 -0.54
CA THR A 56 0.72 12.15 -0.66
C THR A 56 -0.12 11.11 0.08
N ASP A 57 -1.38 11.42 0.38
CA ASP A 57 -2.27 10.48 1.07
C ASP A 57 -2.43 9.16 0.28
N GLU A 58 -2.41 9.21 -1.05
CA GLU A 58 -2.44 8.01 -1.91
C GLU A 58 -1.17 7.17 -1.76
N GLU A 59 0.00 7.80 -1.67
CA GLU A 59 1.26 7.11 -1.44
C GLU A 59 1.32 6.49 -0.04
N ILE A 60 0.76 7.15 0.97
CA ILE A 60 0.62 6.60 2.33
C ILE A 60 -0.29 5.38 2.32
N VAL A 61 -1.44 5.45 1.65
CA VAL A 61 -2.34 4.30 1.47
C VAL A 61 -1.63 3.14 0.78
N ALA A 62 -0.81 3.41 -0.24
CA ALA A 62 -0.01 2.37 -0.89
C ALA A 62 1.00 1.70 0.06
N VAL A 63 1.68 2.48 0.92
CA VAL A 63 2.55 1.94 1.97
C VAL A 63 1.75 1.07 2.94
N MET A 64 0.60 1.53 3.41
CA MET A 64 -0.27 0.80 4.34
C MET A 64 -0.76 -0.52 3.76
N ARG A 65 -1.16 -0.54 2.47
CA ARG A 65 -1.55 -1.79 1.78
C ARG A 65 -0.38 -2.78 1.69
N SER A 66 0.84 -2.30 1.45
CA SER A 66 2.05 -3.12 1.46
C SER A 66 2.33 -3.72 2.84
N GLU A 67 2.21 -2.91 3.91
CA GLU A 67 2.36 -3.41 5.28
C GLU A 67 1.29 -4.43 5.64
N VAL A 68 0.01 -4.19 5.29
CA VAL A 68 -1.07 -5.17 5.47
C VAL A 68 -0.76 -6.49 4.78
N LYS A 69 -0.21 -6.46 3.55
CA LYS A 69 0.21 -7.67 2.85
C LYS A 69 1.30 -8.42 3.63
N LYS A 70 2.36 -7.74 4.08
CA LYS A 70 3.43 -8.36 4.87
C LYS A 70 2.88 -9.08 6.10
N ARG A 71 1.87 -8.50 6.77
CA ARG A 71 1.18 -9.12 7.89
C ARG A 71 0.39 -10.36 7.47
N LYS A 72 -0.35 -10.32 6.36
CA LYS A 72 -1.05 -11.51 5.80
C LYS A 72 -0.09 -12.66 5.51
N ASP A 73 1.03 -12.34 4.86
CA ASP A 73 2.06 -13.33 4.52
C ASP A 73 2.70 -13.91 5.80
N ALA A 74 2.98 -13.06 6.79
CA ALA A 74 3.51 -13.49 8.09
C ALA A 74 2.52 -14.37 8.87
N ILE A 75 1.22 -14.03 8.89
CA ILE A 75 0.16 -14.85 9.50
C ILE A 75 0.20 -16.26 8.93
N PHE A 76 0.19 -16.38 7.60
CA PHE A 76 0.22 -17.66 6.91
C PHE A 76 1.45 -18.49 7.29
N GLU A 77 2.64 -17.89 7.29
CA GLU A 77 3.88 -18.59 7.66
C GLU A 77 3.94 -18.96 9.15
N TYR A 78 3.40 -18.12 10.04
CA TYR A 78 3.29 -18.44 11.47
C TYR A 78 2.32 -19.58 11.73
N GLU A 79 1.15 -19.59 11.09
CA GLU A 79 0.15 -20.65 11.21
C GLU A 79 0.70 -21.99 10.68
N LYS A 80 1.35 -21.97 9.51
CA LYS A 80 2.01 -23.15 8.93
C LYS A 80 3.09 -23.72 9.86
N GLY A 81 3.78 -22.86 10.60
CA GLY A 81 4.79 -23.24 11.58
C GLY A 81 4.26 -23.55 12.99
N GLY A 82 2.94 -23.59 13.20
CA GLY A 82 2.33 -23.85 14.51
C GLY A 82 2.51 -22.72 15.54
N ARG A 83 2.92 -21.53 15.12
CA ARG A 83 3.17 -20.36 15.99
C ARG A 83 1.92 -19.48 16.09
N HIS A 84 0.84 -20.04 16.64
CA HIS A 84 -0.49 -19.40 16.67
C HIS A 84 -0.51 -18.05 17.42
N GLU A 85 0.26 -17.89 18.50
CA GLU A 85 0.35 -16.60 19.21
C GLU A 85 0.97 -15.50 18.34
N SER A 86 1.99 -15.83 17.56
CA SER A 86 2.60 -14.89 16.61
C SER A 86 1.62 -14.52 15.50
N ALA A 87 0.90 -15.50 14.94
CA ALA A 87 -0.15 -15.24 13.94
C ALA A 87 -1.27 -14.34 14.49
N ALA A 88 -1.73 -14.58 15.71
CA ALA A 88 -2.75 -13.76 16.36
C ALA A 88 -2.27 -12.30 16.53
N LYS A 89 -1.01 -12.11 16.93
CA LYS A 89 -0.43 -10.77 17.01
C LYS A 89 -0.39 -10.07 15.66
N GLU A 90 0.13 -10.73 14.62
CA GLU A 90 0.17 -10.17 13.25
C GLU A 90 -1.23 -9.79 12.75
N LYS A 91 -2.25 -10.59 13.07
CA LYS A 91 -3.66 -10.31 12.72
C LYS A 91 -4.17 -9.03 13.38
N LEU A 92 -3.92 -8.83 14.67
CA LEU A 92 -4.32 -7.61 15.36
C LEU A 92 -3.61 -6.37 14.80
N GLU A 93 -2.31 -6.49 14.50
CA GLU A 93 -1.56 -5.40 13.85
C GLU A 93 -2.11 -5.08 12.46
N MET A 94 -2.47 -6.11 11.68
CA MET A 94 -3.11 -5.96 10.38
C MET A 94 -4.46 -5.22 10.48
N GLU A 95 -5.31 -5.59 11.43
CA GLU A 95 -6.62 -4.95 11.64
C GLU A 95 -6.47 -3.47 12.01
N ILE A 96 -5.48 -3.11 12.82
CA ILE A 96 -5.14 -1.71 13.12
C ILE A 96 -4.82 -0.95 11.84
N LEU A 97 -3.97 -1.50 10.96
CA LEU A 97 -3.62 -0.85 9.70
C LEU A 97 -4.83 -0.75 8.74
N GLN A 98 -5.65 -1.79 8.66
CA GLN A 98 -6.84 -1.82 7.81
C GLN A 98 -7.86 -0.75 8.20
N SER A 99 -7.94 -0.37 9.48
CA SER A 99 -8.86 0.68 9.96
C SER A 99 -8.60 2.08 9.36
N TYR A 100 -7.44 2.30 8.75
CA TYR A 100 -7.09 3.56 8.07
C TYR A 100 -7.23 3.48 6.54
N LEU A 101 -7.39 2.28 5.99
CA LEU A 101 -7.50 2.09 4.55
C LEU A 101 -8.93 2.37 4.09
N PRO A 102 -9.12 3.06 2.95
CA PRO A 102 -10.43 3.08 2.31
C PRO A 102 -10.81 1.66 1.87
N ALA A 103 -12.12 1.40 1.83
CA ALA A 103 -12.67 0.17 1.31
C ALA A 103 -12.03 -0.15 -0.06
N GLU A 104 -11.60 -1.40 -0.24
CA GLU A 104 -11.09 -1.82 -1.53
C GLU A 104 -12.23 -1.86 -2.54
N VAL A 105 -11.94 -1.44 -3.77
CA VAL A 105 -12.87 -1.66 -4.87
C VAL A 105 -12.89 -3.13 -5.26
N ASP A 106 -14.03 -3.58 -5.79
CA ASP A 106 -14.19 -4.93 -6.32
C ASP A 106 -13.35 -5.14 -7.59
N ASP A 107 -13.07 -6.41 -7.90
CA ASP A 107 -12.25 -6.78 -9.06
C ASP A 107 -12.82 -6.23 -10.38
N ALA A 108 -14.15 -6.13 -10.53
CA ALA A 108 -14.79 -5.57 -11.72
C ALA A 108 -14.40 -4.10 -12.00
N VAL A 109 -14.21 -3.30 -10.94
CA VAL A 109 -13.76 -1.91 -11.06
C VAL A 109 -12.30 -1.85 -11.50
N ILE A 110 -11.48 -2.78 -10.99
CA ILE A 110 -10.08 -2.91 -11.38
C ILE A 110 -9.97 -3.30 -12.85
N GLU A 111 -10.72 -4.31 -13.28
CA GLU A 111 -10.78 -4.76 -14.67
C GLU A 111 -11.22 -3.65 -15.62
N THR A 112 -12.21 -2.84 -15.22
CA THR A 112 -12.67 -1.68 -15.99
C THR A 112 -11.56 -0.65 -16.18
N ALA A 113 -10.82 -0.31 -15.12
CA ALA A 113 -9.69 0.62 -15.21
C ALA A 113 -8.55 0.06 -16.09
N VAL A 114 -8.28 -1.24 -15.99
CA VAL A 114 -7.30 -1.93 -16.85
C VAL A 114 -7.74 -1.91 -18.32
N ALA A 115 -9.00 -2.19 -18.61
CA ALA A 115 -9.54 -2.16 -19.97
C ALA A 115 -9.44 -0.75 -20.59
N LYS A 116 -9.76 0.30 -19.84
CA LYS A 116 -9.56 1.69 -20.27
C LYS A 116 -8.10 2.01 -20.54
N ALA A 117 -7.20 1.55 -19.67
CA ALA A 117 -5.76 1.74 -19.83
C ALA A 117 -5.27 1.06 -21.12
N ILE A 118 -5.67 -0.20 -21.37
CA ILE A 118 -5.34 -0.93 -22.59
C ILE A 118 -5.91 -0.23 -23.83
N ALA A 119 -7.17 0.23 -23.78
CA ALA A 119 -7.78 0.96 -24.89
C ALA A 119 -7.04 2.25 -25.24
N SER A 120 -6.38 2.88 -24.26
CA SER A 120 -5.68 4.16 -24.44
C SER A 120 -4.29 4.02 -25.07
N ILE A 121 -3.56 2.92 -24.80
CA ILE A 121 -2.16 2.77 -25.25
C ILE A 121 -1.86 1.49 -26.03
N GLY A 122 -2.87 0.63 -26.23
CA GLY A 122 -2.76 -0.62 -26.95
C GLY A 122 -2.46 -1.83 -26.05
N LYS A 123 -2.93 -2.99 -26.51
CA LYS A 123 -2.74 -4.30 -25.87
C LYS A 123 -1.38 -4.89 -26.26
N ASP A 124 -0.33 -4.50 -25.54
CA ASP A 124 1.04 -4.98 -25.76
C ASP A 124 1.71 -5.29 -24.41
N GLN A 125 2.32 -6.47 -24.31
CA GLN A 125 3.11 -6.91 -23.15
C GLN A 125 4.26 -5.94 -22.82
N LYS A 126 4.84 -5.28 -23.83
CA LYS A 126 5.87 -4.25 -23.63
C LYS A 126 5.34 -3.02 -22.89
N GLN A 127 4.03 -2.79 -22.91
CA GLN A 127 3.36 -1.68 -22.24
C GLN A 127 2.91 -2.01 -20.81
N PHE A 128 3.17 -3.23 -20.29
CA PHE A 128 2.69 -3.69 -18.99
C PHE A 128 2.83 -2.64 -17.88
N GLY A 129 4.04 -2.11 -17.67
CA GLY A 129 4.30 -1.13 -16.63
C GLY A 129 3.53 0.18 -16.81
N LYS A 130 3.30 0.60 -18.06
CA LYS A 130 2.54 1.81 -18.39
C LYS A 130 1.04 1.59 -18.17
N ILE A 131 0.52 0.41 -18.53
CA ILE A 131 -0.88 0.02 -18.27
C ILE A 131 -1.14 -0.01 -16.77
N VAL A 132 -0.27 -0.65 -15.99
CA VAL A 132 -0.35 -0.67 -14.52
C VAL A 132 -0.33 0.75 -13.96
N GLY A 133 0.58 1.60 -14.43
CA GLY A 133 0.68 2.99 -13.97
C GLY A 133 -0.58 3.81 -14.23
N MET A 134 -1.21 3.65 -15.40
CA MET A 134 -2.47 4.35 -15.72
C MET A 134 -3.65 3.82 -14.90
N ALA A 135 -3.80 2.49 -14.78
CA ALA A 135 -4.86 1.89 -13.98
C ALA A 135 -4.72 2.29 -12.49
N MET A 136 -3.50 2.29 -11.95
CA MET A 136 -3.24 2.75 -10.57
C MET A 136 -3.58 4.23 -10.36
N LYS A 137 -3.43 5.07 -11.38
CA LYS A 137 -3.81 6.49 -11.30
C LYS A 137 -5.32 6.67 -11.22
N GLU A 138 -6.10 5.82 -11.91
CA GLU A 138 -7.57 5.82 -11.84
C GLU A 138 -8.07 5.19 -10.52
N LEU A 139 -7.37 4.16 -10.03
CA LEU A 139 -7.71 3.42 -8.81
C LEU A 139 -7.03 3.97 -7.55
N ALA A 140 -6.57 5.22 -7.58
CA ALA A 140 -5.65 5.79 -6.59
C ALA A 140 -6.11 5.54 -5.14
N GLY A 141 -5.38 4.66 -4.44
CA GLY A 141 -5.67 4.30 -3.05
C GLY A 141 -6.76 3.25 -2.85
N TYR A 142 -7.56 2.90 -3.86
CA TYR A 142 -8.68 1.95 -3.74
C TYR A 142 -8.34 0.52 -4.15
N ALA A 143 -7.23 0.32 -4.87
CA ALA A 143 -6.73 -1.01 -5.22
C ALA A 143 -5.25 -1.16 -4.85
N SER A 144 -4.83 -2.39 -4.54
CA SER A 144 -3.40 -2.70 -4.36
C SER A 144 -2.71 -2.86 -5.71
N GLY A 145 -1.44 -2.43 -5.78
CA GLY A 145 -0.65 -2.56 -7.02
C GLY A 145 -0.51 -4.01 -7.50
N GLU A 146 -0.56 -4.98 -6.60
CA GLU A 146 -0.57 -6.40 -6.93
C GLU A 146 -1.87 -6.84 -7.61
N ARG A 147 -3.05 -6.46 -7.07
CA ARG A 147 -4.34 -6.77 -7.70
C ARG A 147 -4.41 -6.16 -9.10
N VAL A 148 -3.96 -4.90 -9.24
CA VAL A 148 -3.89 -4.24 -10.56
C VAL A 148 -2.90 -4.97 -11.48
N SER A 149 -1.70 -5.30 -11.01
CA SER A 149 -0.70 -6.01 -11.82
C SER A 149 -1.18 -7.38 -12.27
N LYS A 150 -1.88 -8.12 -11.40
CA LYS A 150 -2.50 -9.40 -11.72
C LYS A 150 -3.60 -9.25 -12.78
N ALA A 151 -4.48 -8.25 -12.63
CA ALA A 151 -5.53 -7.97 -13.60
C ALA A 151 -4.95 -7.58 -14.97
N VAL A 152 -3.91 -6.73 -15.01
CA VAL A 152 -3.21 -6.38 -16.25
C VAL A 152 -2.59 -7.62 -16.90
N LYS A 153 -1.94 -8.48 -16.10
CA LYS A 153 -1.33 -9.72 -16.62
C LYS A 153 -2.38 -10.61 -17.28
N LEU A 154 -3.49 -10.87 -16.61
CA LEU A 154 -4.60 -11.67 -17.15
C LEU A 154 -5.18 -11.04 -18.43
N ALA A 155 -5.38 -9.71 -18.43
CA ALA A 155 -5.96 -9.00 -19.56
C ALA A 155 -5.06 -8.98 -20.82
N LEU A 156 -3.74 -9.15 -20.66
CA LEU A 156 -2.78 -9.22 -21.76
C LEU A 156 -2.45 -10.66 -22.21
N GLU A 157 -2.84 -11.67 -21.43
CA GLU A 157 -2.66 -13.09 -21.75
C GLU A 157 -3.85 -13.68 -22.53
N GLY A 158 -5.07 -13.22 -22.25
CA GLY A 158 -6.22 -13.39 -23.16
C GLY A 158 -6.12 -12.43 -24.34
#